data_AF-A0AAV3SAH3-F1
#
_entry.id   AF-A0AAV3SAH3-F1
#
_cell.length_a   1.000
_cell.length_b   1.000
_cell.length_c   1.000
_cell.angle_alpha   90.00
_cell.angle_beta   90.00
_cell.angle_gamma   90.00
#
_symmetry.space_group_name_H-M   'P 1'
#
loop_
_entity.id
_entity.type
_entity.pdbx_description
1 polymer ?
#
loop_
_entity_poly.entity_id
_entity_poly.type
_entity_poly.pdbx_seq_one_letter_code
_entity_poly.pdbx_strand_id
1 'polypeptide(L)' 'MDIVGTAAWGAVATLSFLILAVAYRALADGGPSLLTLFGVAVVVGVAGAFGARIVAR' A
#
# COMPACT_ATOMS: atom_id res chain seq x y z
N MET A 1 11.56 1.53 16.01
CA MET A 1 11.04 0.24 15.47
C MET A 1 12.12 -0.51 14.70
N ASP A 2 12.12 -1.84 14.78
CA ASP A 2 13.07 -2.73 14.09
C ASP A 2 12.74 -2.90 12.58
N ILE A 3 13.59 -3.63 11.86
CA ILE A 3 13.44 -3.83 10.41
C ILE A 3 12.17 -4.64 10.09
N VAL A 4 11.83 -5.62 10.92
CA VAL A 4 10.68 -6.50 10.74
C VAL A 4 9.38 -5.72 10.93
N GLY A 5 9.26 -4.93 12.00
CA GLY A 5 8.10 -4.07 12.21
C GLY A 5 7.93 -3.02 11.10
N THR A 6 9.02 -2.45 10.61
CA THR A 6 9.00 -1.50 9.49
C THR A 6 8.44 -2.13 8.21
N ALA A 7 8.94 -3.33 7.87
CA ALA A 7 8.45 -4.07 6.70
C ALA A 7 6.99 -4.51 6.86
N ALA A 8 6.58 -4.93 8.05
CA ALA A 8 5.21 -5.33 8.34
C ALA A 8 4.22 -4.18 8.12
N TRP A 9 4.53 -2.97 8.61
CA TRP A 9 3.67 -1.80 8.38
C TRP A 9 3.61 -1.39 6.91
N GLY A 10 4.71 -1.52 6.15
CA GLY A 10 4.69 -1.34 4.71
C GLY A 10 3.78 -2.36 4.01
N ALA A 11 3.87 -3.63 4.38
CA ALA A 11 3.01 -4.68 3.83
C ALA A 11 1.52 -4.45 4.15
N VAL A 12 1.20 -4.02 5.37
CA VAL A 12 -0.16 -3.64 5.78
C VAL A 12 -0.68 -2.50 4.90
N ALA A 13 0.11 -1.43 4.71
CA ALA A 13 -0.29 -0.29 3.89
C ALA A 13 -0.55 -0.70 2.42
N THR A 14 0.35 -1.49 1.83
CA THR A 14 0.18 -2.06 0.47
C THR A 14 -1.11 -2.86 0.36
N LEU A 15 -1.34 -3.78 1.31
CA LEU A 15 -2.49 -4.67 1.29
C LEU A 15 -3.80 -3.90 1.45
N SER A 16 -3.86 -2.97 2.41
CA SER A 16 -5.02 -2.12 2.64
C SER A 16 -5.38 -1.31 1.39
N PHE A 17 -4.38 -0.75 0.70
CA PHE A 17 -4.60 -0.04 -0.56
C PHE A 17 -5.15 -0.96 -1.65
N LEU A 18 -4.53 -2.13 -1.87
CA LEU A 18 -4.94 -3.05 -2.93
C LEU A 18 -6.37 -3.55 -2.74
N ILE A 19 -6.77 -3.87 -1.51
CA ILE A 19 -8.13 -4.31 -1.20
C ILE A 19 -9.15 -3.26 -1.66
N LEU A 20 -8.93 -2.00 -1.31
CA LEU A 20 -9.83 -0.89 -1.67
C LEU A 20 -9.77 -0.58 -3.17
N ALA A 21 -8.57 -0.52 -3.73
CA ALA A 21 -8.34 -0.14 -5.12
C ALA A 21 -8.89 -1.17 -6.11
N VAL A 22 -8.73 -2.46 -5.84
CA VAL A 22 -9.26 -3.54 -6.68
C VAL A 22 -10.79 -3.59 -6.59
N ALA A 23 -11.35 -3.43 -5.39
CA ALA A 23 -12.80 -3.35 -5.21
C ALA A 23 -13.39 -2.15 -5.96
N TYR A 24 -12.75 -0.97 -5.86
CA TYR A 24 -13.17 0.22 -6.60
C TYR A 24 -13.08 0.03 -8.11
N ARG A 25 -11.98 -0.55 -8.61
CA ARG A 25 -11.82 -0.87 -10.04
C ARG A 25 -12.91 -1.80 -10.56
N ALA A 26 -13.37 -2.76 -9.76
CA ALA A 26 -14.44 -3.68 -10.17
C ALA A 26 -15.81 -2.97 -10.30
N LEU A 27 -15.99 -1.85 -9.59
CA LEU A 27 -17.21 -1.04 -9.61
C LEU A 27 -17.14 0.12 -10.61
N ALA A 28 -15.94 0.56 -10.99
CA ALA A 28 -15.71 1.70 -11.86
C ALA A 28 -15.45 1.27 -13.31
N ASP A 29 -16.38 1.58 -14.21
CA ASP A 29 -16.18 1.40 -15.64
C ASP A 29 -14.98 2.24 -16.13
N GLY A 30 -14.01 1.59 -16.78
CA GLY A 30 -12.79 2.25 -17.26
C GLY A 30 -11.74 2.53 -16.17
N GLY A 31 -11.83 1.88 -15.00
CA GLY A 31 -10.85 2.03 -13.92
C GLY A 31 -9.40 1.69 -14.32
N PRO A 32 -8.39 2.16 -13.55
CA PRO A 32 -6.98 1.96 -13.85
C PRO A 32 -6.59 0.49 -14.06
N SER A 33 -5.53 0.25 -14.84
CA SER A 33 -5.01 -1.11 -15.04
C SER A 33 -4.53 -1.73 -13.72
N LEU A 34 -4.59 -3.06 -13.59
CA LEU A 34 -4.07 -3.76 -12.40
C LEU A 34 -2.59 -3.49 -12.16
N LEU A 35 -1.80 -3.34 -13.24
CA LEU A 35 -0.38 -3.00 -13.15
C LEU A 35 -0.18 -1.60 -12.54
N THR A 36 -1.00 -0.63 -12.94
CA THR A 36 -1.01 0.72 -12.36
C THR A 36 -1.33 0.66 -10.87
N LEU A 37 -2.39 -0.07 -10.49
CA LEU A 37 -2.77 -0.23 -9.08
C LEU A 37 -1.65 -0.90 -8.27
N PHE A 38 -1.00 -1.92 -8.82
CA PHE A 38 0.13 -2.57 -8.16
C PHE A 38 1.32 -1.61 -7.98
N GLY A 39 1.66 -0.81 -9.00
CA GLY A 39 2.70 0.20 -8.90
C GLY A 39 2.43 1.21 -7.79
N VAL A 40 1.19 1.71 -7.69
CA VAL A 40 0.79 2.62 -6.61
C VAL A 40 0.84 1.92 -5.26
N ALA A 41 0.43 0.65 -5.18
CA ALA A 41 0.49 -0.12 -3.94
C ALA A 41 1.91 -0.24 -3.39
N VAL A 42 2.92 -0.44 -4.25
CA VAL A 42 4.33 -0.44 -3.85
C VAL A 42 4.73 0.91 -3.25
N VAL A 43 4.33 2.01 -3.87
CA VAL A 43 4.62 3.37 -3.35
C VAL A 43 3.95 3.59 -1.99
N VAL A 44 2.69 3.18 -1.84
CA VAL A 44 1.96 3.23 -0.56
C VAL A 44 2.66 2.38 0.50
N GLY A 45 3.14 1.20 0.14
CA GLY A 45 3.91 0.35 1.05
C GLY A 45 5.20 1.00 1.54
N VAL A 46 5.97 1.62 0.64
CA VAL A 46 7.18 2.35 0.99
C VAL A 46 6.86 3.55 1.90
N ALA A 47 5.80 4.30 1.59
CA ALA A 47 5.34 5.41 2.41
C ALA A 47 4.88 4.95 3.80
N GLY A 48 4.15 3.84 3.89
CA GLY A 48 3.71 3.25 5.15
C GLY A 48 4.88 2.77 6.02
N ALA A 49 5.86 2.10 5.41
CA ALA A 49 7.09 1.70 6.08
C ALA A 49 7.86 2.91 6.63
N PHE A 50 8.02 3.96 5.81
CA PHE A 50 8.71 5.19 6.21
C PHE A 50 7.98 5.92 7.34
N GLY A 51 6.65 6.06 7.23
CA GLY A 51 5.80 6.66 8.25
C GLY A 51 5.90 5.92 9.59
N ALA A 52 5.83 4.59 9.58
CA ALA A 52 5.97 3.79 10.79
C ALA A 52 7.35 3.97 11.45
N ARG A 53 8.41 4.15 10.65
CA ARG A 53 9.76 4.41 11.17
C ARG A 53 9.92 5.81 11.76
N ILE A 54 9.19 6.81 11.25
CA ILE A 54 9.15 8.15 11.84
C ILE A 54 8.37 8.14 13.16
N VAL A 55 7.20 7.52 13.20
CA VAL A 55 6.33 7.51 14.38
C VAL A 55 6.96 6.72 15.54
N ALA A 56 7.73 5.68 15.23
CA ALA A 56 8.39 4.85 16.22
C ALA A 56 9.84 5.27 16.55
N ARG A 57 10.21 6.52 16.23
CA ARG A 57 11.40 7.20 16.73
C ARG A 57 11.00 8.09 17.90
#